data_AF-A0A3D1Y7V2-F1
#
_entry.id   AF-A0A3D1Y7V2-F1
#
_cell.length_a   1.000
_cell.length_b   1.000
_cell.length_c   1.000
_cell.angle_alpha   90.00
_cell.angle_beta   90.00
_cell.angle_gamma   90.00
#
_symmetry.space_group_name_H-M   'P 1'
#
loop_
_entity.id
_entity.type
_entity.pdbx_description
1 polymer ?
#
loop_
_entity_poly.entity_id
_entity_poly.type
_entity_poly.pdbx_seq_one_letter_code
_entity_poly.pdbx_strand_id
1 'polypeptide(L)'
;MAGLLEGLEKLGLKNLDNLNLYEEEKEKEQEVKREEVKVKEEEVPQDKEKDYLFSKTYDCPVCGEKFKDITVKANRARLVHMDRDLRPVHDEIEPLKYEAIVCPKCGYAALGRYFGTLAPSQAKAIRENISSSYHGNTEEKETYTLEEALERNKMCLLNAIVKHAKASEKAYICLKCGWLVRCMREELLKEAPEDTERLKELKEQELEYLKNAYEGFVNARMTESSYPMCGMDEMTVDYLVAALAMDIGQYDVATKMIAAILTSTSATPRIKDKARDMKDELIALIREKTAK
;
A
#
# COMPACT_ATOMS: atom_id res chain seq x y z
N MET A 1 -1.07 -15.13 10.17
CA MET A 1 -1.35 -13.69 10.07
C MET A 1 -1.18 -13.06 11.46
N ALA A 2 -0.01 -13.23 12.08
CA ALA A 2 0.30 -12.69 13.41
C ALA A 2 1.61 -11.92 13.23
N GLY A 3 1.50 -10.62 12.93
CA GLY A 3 2.66 -9.79 12.58
C GLY A 3 2.32 -8.51 11.81
N LEU A 4 1.23 -8.51 11.02
CA LEU A 4 0.86 -7.35 10.17
C LEU A 4 0.60 -6.06 10.97
N LEU A 5 0.11 -6.19 12.20
CA LEU A 5 -0.22 -5.09 13.10
C LEU A 5 0.72 -4.99 14.32
N GLU A 6 1.81 -5.77 14.33
CA GLU A 6 2.77 -5.76 15.42
C GLU A 6 3.38 -4.36 15.60
N GLY A 7 3.58 -3.96 16.85
CA GLY A 7 4.14 -2.66 17.23
C GLY A 7 3.08 -1.59 17.51
N LEU A 8 1.82 -1.81 17.12
CA LEU A 8 0.73 -0.88 17.46
C LEU A 8 0.35 -0.91 18.95
N GLU A 9 0.84 -1.89 19.72
CA GLU A 9 0.66 -1.97 21.18
C GLU A 9 1.25 -0.74 21.89
N LYS A 10 2.29 -0.15 21.30
CA LYS A 10 2.93 1.09 21.76
C LYS A 10 1.97 2.28 21.76
N LEU A 11 0.95 2.24 20.89
CA LEU A 11 -0.11 3.25 20.77
C LEU A 11 -1.33 2.91 21.64
N GLY A 12 -1.21 1.95 22.55
CA GLY A 12 -2.25 1.54 23.49
C GLY A 12 -3.26 0.52 22.94
N LEU A 13 -3.04 0.00 21.73
CA LEU A 13 -3.95 -0.92 21.05
C LEU A 13 -3.59 -2.38 21.37
N LYS A 14 -4.48 -3.10 22.07
CA LYS A 14 -4.25 -4.49 22.53
C LYS A 14 -5.20 -5.47 21.82
N ASN A 15 -4.85 -6.76 21.85
CA ASN A 15 -5.63 -7.88 21.31
C ASN A 15 -5.86 -7.84 19.79
N LEU A 16 -4.83 -7.44 19.02
CA LEU A 16 -4.93 -7.32 17.57
C LEU A 16 -4.82 -8.67 16.83
N ASP A 17 -4.35 -9.72 17.50
CA ASP A 17 -4.09 -11.04 16.91
C ASP A 17 -5.35 -11.78 16.42
N ASN A 18 -6.53 -11.38 16.90
CA ASN A 18 -7.81 -12.04 16.59
C ASN A 18 -8.58 -11.39 15.42
N LEU A 19 -8.01 -10.38 14.76
CA LEU A 19 -8.67 -9.66 13.68
C LEU A 19 -8.52 -10.40 12.34
N ASN A 20 -9.65 -10.76 11.71
CA ASN A 20 -9.65 -11.37 10.38
C ASN A 20 -9.63 -10.28 9.28
N LEU A 21 -8.72 -10.42 8.32
CA LEU A 21 -8.50 -9.42 7.29
C LEU A 21 -9.62 -9.42 6.23
N TYR A 22 -10.13 -10.59 5.85
CA TYR A 22 -11.11 -10.73 4.77
C TYR A 22 -12.38 -11.47 5.24
N GLU A 23 -13.50 -10.75 5.27
CA GLU A 23 -14.87 -11.26 5.47
C GLU A 23 -15.72 -10.83 4.26
N GLU A 24 -16.67 -11.67 3.83
CA GLU A 24 -17.50 -11.46 2.63
C GLU A 24 -18.68 -10.50 2.91
N GLU A 25 -18.80 -9.34 2.23
CA GLU A 25 -20.09 -8.64 2.06
C GLU A 25 -20.09 -7.48 1.01
N LYS A 26 -21.30 -7.15 0.51
CA LYS A 26 -21.66 -6.55 -0.80
C LYS A 26 -21.63 -5.00 -0.87
N GLU A 27 -21.30 -4.47 -2.06
CA GLU A 27 -20.99 -3.04 -2.29
C GLU A 27 -22.07 -2.18 -3.02
N LYS A 28 -21.91 -0.84 -2.90
CA LYS A 28 -22.48 0.22 -3.76
C LYS A 28 -21.41 1.28 -4.10
N GLU A 29 -21.47 1.84 -5.31
CA GLU A 29 -20.41 2.61 -6.03
C GLU A 29 -20.57 4.14 -6.02
N GLN A 30 -19.46 4.88 -6.23
CA GLN A 30 -19.40 6.22 -6.88
C GLN A 30 -17.96 6.63 -7.31
N GLU A 31 -17.79 7.18 -8.54
CA GLU A 31 -16.53 7.53 -9.24
C GLU A 31 -16.18 9.05 -9.27
N VAL A 32 -14.88 9.42 -9.39
CA VAL A 32 -14.38 10.70 -9.98
C VAL A 32 -12.99 10.52 -10.64
N LYS A 33 -12.75 11.13 -11.82
CA LYS A 33 -11.56 11.06 -12.71
C LYS A 33 -10.51 12.18 -12.51
N ARG A 34 -9.23 11.95 -12.92
CA ARG A 34 -8.24 12.97 -13.41
C ARG A 34 -7.02 12.35 -14.12
N GLU A 35 -6.40 13.11 -15.04
CA GLU A 35 -5.31 12.74 -16.00
C GLU A 35 -3.92 13.31 -15.64
N GLU A 36 -2.85 12.76 -16.26
CA GLU A 36 -1.39 12.94 -16.02
C GLU A 36 -0.60 13.51 -17.23
N VAL A 37 0.57 14.16 -17.00
CA VAL A 37 1.71 14.32 -17.96
C VAL A 37 3.08 14.39 -17.21
N LYS A 38 4.18 14.05 -17.91
CA LYS A 38 5.46 13.43 -17.50
C LYS A 38 6.74 14.34 -17.42
N VAL A 39 7.84 13.80 -16.81
CA VAL A 39 9.31 13.81 -17.19
C VAL A 39 10.38 14.60 -16.33
N LYS A 40 11.54 13.93 -16.05
CA LYS A 40 13.00 14.23 -15.73
C LYS A 40 13.64 14.53 -14.29
N GLU A 41 14.62 13.70 -13.79
CA GLU A 41 14.96 13.17 -12.40
C GLU A 41 16.44 13.38 -12.15
N GLU A 42 16.80 13.57 -10.88
CA GLU A 42 18.07 13.20 -10.25
C GLU A 42 17.91 13.18 -8.72
N GLU A 43 18.34 12.12 -8.01
CA GLU A 43 18.22 11.94 -6.53
C GLU A 43 18.91 13.01 -5.67
N VAL A 44 18.35 13.25 -4.47
CA VAL A 44 18.74 14.37 -3.61
C VAL A 44 18.73 14.06 -2.10
N PRO A 45 19.66 14.63 -1.30
CA PRO A 45 19.88 14.30 0.12
C PRO A 45 18.83 14.86 1.09
N GLN A 46 18.74 14.27 2.29
CA GLN A 46 17.75 14.49 3.37
C GLN A 46 17.41 15.95 3.74
N ASP A 47 18.30 16.93 3.57
CA ASP A 47 17.96 18.35 3.79
C ASP A 47 17.01 18.90 2.73
N LYS A 48 16.99 18.32 1.52
CA LYS A 48 16.06 18.75 0.48
C LYS A 48 14.76 17.95 0.46
N GLU A 49 14.61 16.84 1.20
CA GLU A 49 13.33 16.10 1.27
C GLU A 49 12.18 17.05 1.70
N LYS A 50 12.48 17.96 2.65
CA LYS A 50 11.54 18.99 3.13
C LYS A 50 11.03 19.91 2.02
N ASP A 51 11.81 20.15 0.96
CA ASP A 51 11.40 20.99 -0.17
C ASP A 51 10.26 20.37 -0.97
N TYR A 52 10.09 19.06 -0.89
CA TYR A 52 9.01 18.31 -1.54
C TYR A 52 7.76 18.23 -0.66
N LEU A 53 7.82 18.67 0.59
CA LEU A 53 6.75 18.51 1.57
C LEU A 53 6.04 19.83 1.88
N PHE A 54 4.78 19.71 2.26
CA PHE A 54 4.01 20.80 2.83
C PHE A 54 3.05 20.27 3.89
N SER A 55 2.69 21.16 4.82
CA SER A 55 1.67 20.86 5.82
C SER A 55 0.28 21.09 5.22
N LYS A 56 -0.57 20.06 5.26
CA LYS A 56 -1.95 20.11 4.83
C LYS A 56 -2.89 19.95 6.02
N THR A 57 -3.91 20.79 6.09
CA THR A 57 -4.94 20.70 7.13
C THR A 57 -6.01 19.68 6.76
N TYR A 58 -6.40 18.86 7.73
CA TYR A 58 -7.44 17.85 7.65
C TYR A 58 -8.47 18.06 8.77
N ASP A 59 -9.74 17.82 8.45
CA ASP A 59 -10.83 17.75 9.43
C ASP A 59 -11.15 16.27 9.67
N CYS A 60 -11.00 15.78 10.90
CA CYS A 60 -11.21 14.36 11.21
C CYS A 60 -12.71 14.01 11.17
N PRO A 61 -13.17 13.06 10.33
CA PRO A 61 -14.59 12.70 10.25
C PRO A 61 -15.10 11.91 11.47
N VAL A 62 -14.20 11.44 12.33
CA VAL A 62 -14.55 10.64 13.52
C VAL A 62 -14.79 11.50 14.75
N CYS A 63 -13.87 12.42 15.04
CA CYS A 63 -13.87 13.24 16.26
C CYS A 63 -14.00 14.75 16.01
N GLY A 64 -14.00 15.21 14.75
CA GLY A 64 -14.12 16.62 14.38
C GLY A 64 -12.86 17.46 14.61
N GLU A 65 -11.75 16.87 15.07
CA GLU A 65 -10.50 17.58 15.29
C GLU A 65 -9.92 18.11 13.98
N LYS A 66 -9.45 19.37 14.00
CA LYS A 66 -8.70 19.95 12.90
C LYS A 66 -7.22 19.79 13.18
N PHE A 67 -6.51 19.11 12.30
CA PHE A 67 -5.08 18.86 12.48
C PHE A 67 -4.32 19.07 11.18
N LYS A 68 -3.01 19.19 11.31
CA LYS A 68 -2.08 19.30 10.19
C LYS A 68 -1.36 17.97 10.03
N ASP A 69 -1.16 17.56 8.78
CA ASP A 69 -0.33 16.40 8.45
C ASP A 69 0.62 16.75 7.30
N ILE A 70 1.69 15.99 7.16
CA ILE A 70 2.73 16.20 6.15
C ILE A 70 2.27 15.54 4.84
N THR A 71 2.39 16.25 3.72
CA THR A 71 1.96 15.75 2.42
C THR A 71 2.97 16.15 1.34
N VAL A 72 3.17 15.29 0.34
CA VAL A 72 4.04 15.57 -0.82
C VAL A 72 3.39 16.60 -1.75
N LYS A 73 4.16 17.60 -2.18
CA LYS A 73 3.80 18.53 -3.25
C LYS A 73 3.71 17.74 -4.56
N ALA A 74 2.50 17.56 -5.06
CA ALA A 74 2.18 16.69 -6.21
C ALA A 74 3.03 16.93 -7.48
N ASN A 75 3.59 18.13 -7.66
CA ASN A 75 4.36 18.50 -8.86
C ASN A 75 5.89 18.40 -8.69
N ARG A 76 6.39 17.85 -7.57
CA ARG A 76 7.84 17.83 -7.31
C ARG A 76 8.46 16.45 -7.28
N ALA A 77 7.74 15.40 -6.91
CA ALA A 77 8.28 14.04 -6.95
C ALA A 77 8.25 13.52 -8.38
N ARG A 78 9.39 13.15 -8.97
CA ARG A 78 9.40 12.57 -10.30
C ARG A 78 9.45 11.04 -10.23
N LEU A 79 8.60 10.41 -11.05
CA LEU A 79 8.57 8.97 -11.26
C LEU A 79 9.71 8.44 -12.16
N VAL A 80 10.58 7.60 -11.59
CA VAL A 80 11.76 6.95 -12.19
C VAL A 80 11.34 5.81 -13.06
N HIS A 81 10.71 4.86 -12.41
CA HIS A 81 10.19 3.68 -13.03
C HIS A 81 9.09 3.14 -12.14
N MET A 82 8.48 2.07 -12.61
CA MET A 82 7.47 1.39 -11.86
C MET A 82 7.86 -0.08 -11.84
N ASP A 83 7.96 -0.64 -10.63
CA ASP A 83 8.27 -2.04 -10.42
C ASP A 83 7.22 -2.95 -11.09
N ARG A 84 7.54 -4.24 -11.19
CA ARG A 84 6.62 -5.26 -11.71
C ARG A 84 5.28 -5.25 -10.98
N ASP A 85 5.29 -5.07 -9.66
CA ASP A 85 4.07 -5.02 -8.84
C ASP A 85 3.44 -3.62 -8.79
N LEU A 86 3.76 -2.75 -9.74
CA LEU A 86 3.22 -1.40 -9.87
C LEU A 86 3.66 -0.41 -8.77
N ARG A 87 4.68 -0.72 -7.95
CA ARG A 87 5.26 0.27 -7.04
C ARG A 87 5.85 1.44 -7.85
N PRO A 88 5.37 2.68 -7.65
CA PRO A 88 5.98 3.84 -8.31
C PRO A 88 7.26 4.23 -7.55
N VAL A 89 8.41 4.13 -8.22
CA VAL A 89 9.70 4.54 -7.66
C VAL A 89 9.98 5.98 -8.07
N HIS A 90 10.21 6.87 -7.10
CA HIS A 90 10.52 8.27 -7.34
C HIS A 90 11.97 8.57 -7.00
N ASP A 91 12.53 9.65 -7.55
CA ASP A 91 13.77 10.23 -7.04
C ASP A 91 13.51 11.23 -5.93
N GLU A 92 14.58 11.53 -5.19
CA GLU A 92 14.69 12.66 -4.25
C GLU A 92 13.79 12.58 -3.00
N ILE A 93 12.69 11.85 -3.09
CA ILE A 93 11.71 11.64 -2.04
C ILE A 93 11.07 10.26 -2.21
N GLU A 94 10.66 9.67 -1.10
CA GLU A 94 9.79 8.49 -1.07
C GLU A 94 8.36 8.90 -0.70
N PRO A 95 7.44 9.11 -1.68
CA PRO A 95 6.08 9.54 -1.39
C PRO A 95 5.28 8.58 -0.53
N LEU A 96 5.62 7.28 -0.54
CA LEU A 96 4.95 6.26 0.29
C LEU A 96 4.99 6.62 1.78
N LYS A 97 6.00 7.39 2.22
CA LYS A 97 6.14 7.87 3.60
C LYS A 97 4.97 8.74 4.07
N TYR A 98 4.27 9.38 3.13
CA TYR A 98 3.32 10.47 3.40
C TYR A 98 1.89 10.17 2.90
N GLU A 99 1.60 8.95 2.46
CA GLU A 99 0.27 8.60 1.94
C GLU A 99 -0.78 8.35 3.04
N ALA A 100 -0.34 7.87 4.20
CA ALA A 100 -1.17 7.59 5.35
C ALA A 100 -1.45 8.88 6.14
N ILE A 101 -2.72 9.17 6.37
CA ILE A 101 -3.17 10.29 7.22
C ILE A 101 -3.65 9.71 8.54
N VAL A 102 -3.14 10.23 9.66
CA VAL A 102 -3.48 9.74 11.00
C VAL A 102 -3.93 10.90 11.87
N CYS A 103 -5.15 10.82 12.40
CA CYS A 103 -5.65 11.78 13.36
C CYS A 103 -4.94 11.61 14.71
N PRO A 104 -4.19 12.61 15.21
CA PRO A 104 -3.42 12.49 16.44
C PRO A 104 -4.30 12.38 17.69
N LYS A 105 -5.57 12.79 17.60
CA LYS A 105 -6.50 12.79 18.75
C LYS A 105 -7.19 11.46 18.97
N CYS A 106 -7.63 10.78 17.90
CA CYS A 106 -8.54 9.64 18.01
C CYS A 106 -8.05 8.38 17.29
N GLY A 107 -6.88 8.41 16.65
CA GLY A 107 -6.29 7.26 15.97
C GLY A 107 -7.02 6.85 14.69
N TYR A 108 -7.96 7.67 14.20
CA TYR A 108 -8.54 7.44 12.88
C TYR A 108 -7.46 7.62 11.83
N ALA A 109 -7.25 6.60 11.02
CA ALA A 109 -6.25 6.59 9.97
C ALA A 109 -6.81 6.02 8.68
N ALA A 110 -6.41 6.60 7.56
CA ALA A 110 -6.74 6.10 6.23
C ALA A 110 -5.74 6.66 5.20
N LEU A 111 -5.62 5.98 4.06
CA LEU A 111 -4.93 6.55 2.90
C LEU A 111 -5.74 7.75 2.36
N GLY A 112 -5.05 8.71 1.74
CA GLY A 112 -5.61 9.98 1.30
C GLY A 112 -6.97 9.91 0.57
N ARG A 113 -7.17 8.91 -0.29
CA ARG A 113 -8.43 8.71 -1.04
C ARG A 113 -9.61 8.24 -0.20
N TYR A 114 -9.37 7.61 0.96
CA TYR A 114 -10.41 7.03 1.82
C TYR A 114 -10.69 7.89 3.07
N PHE A 115 -9.84 8.89 3.35
CA PHE A 115 -9.90 9.65 4.60
C PHE A 115 -11.19 10.47 4.78
N GLY A 116 -11.73 11.05 3.71
CA GLY A 116 -12.94 11.88 3.79
C GLY A 116 -14.26 11.11 3.74
N THR A 117 -14.23 9.84 3.35
CA THR A 117 -15.43 9.02 3.09
C THR A 117 -15.66 8.05 4.24
N LEU A 118 -16.55 8.41 5.18
CA LEU A 118 -16.83 7.58 6.35
C LEU A 118 -18.31 7.61 6.73
N ALA A 119 -18.96 6.45 6.74
CA ALA A 119 -20.34 6.33 7.19
C ALA A 119 -20.45 6.53 8.72
N PRO A 120 -21.58 7.02 9.26
CA PRO A 120 -21.75 7.20 10.71
C PRO A 120 -21.55 5.92 11.53
N SER A 121 -21.95 4.76 10.99
CA SER A 121 -21.73 3.44 11.60
C SER A 121 -20.25 3.08 11.67
N GLN A 122 -19.50 3.33 10.60
CA GLN A 122 -18.05 3.12 10.55
C GLN A 122 -17.32 4.04 11.54
N ALA A 123 -17.70 5.32 11.59
CA ALA A 123 -17.15 6.26 12.57
C ALA A 123 -17.43 5.81 14.01
N LYS A 124 -18.61 5.24 14.27
CA LYS A 124 -18.95 4.66 15.58
C LYS A 124 -18.04 3.46 15.91
N ALA A 125 -17.86 2.52 14.98
CA ALA A 125 -16.98 1.36 15.18
C ALA A 125 -15.54 1.78 15.49
N ILE A 126 -15.01 2.80 14.80
CA ILE A 126 -13.67 3.33 15.06
C ILE A 126 -13.57 3.94 16.47
N ARG A 127 -14.58 4.72 16.90
CA ARG A 127 -14.56 5.30 18.27
C ARG A 127 -14.54 4.24 19.35
N GLU A 128 -15.35 3.19 19.17
CA GLU A 128 -15.51 2.13 20.16
C GLU A 128 -14.26 1.24 20.25
N ASN A 129 -13.68 0.87 19.10
CA ASN A 129 -12.63 -0.15 19.04
C ASN A 129 -11.19 0.41 18.95
N ILE A 130 -11.03 1.69 18.58
CA ILE A 130 -9.71 2.31 18.40
C ILE A 130 -9.57 3.52 19.32
N SER A 131 -10.42 4.53 19.15
CA SER A 131 -10.24 5.83 19.82
C SER A 131 -10.28 5.75 21.34
N SER A 132 -11.00 4.78 21.91
CA SER A 132 -11.11 4.54 23.34
C SER A 132 -9.79 4.17 24.02
N SER A 133 -8.84 3.61 23.25
CA SER A 133 -7.57 3.06 23.76
C SER A 133 -6.34 3.66 23.07
N TYR A 134 -6.55 4.54 22.09
CA TYR A 134 -5.48 5.13 21.30
C TYR A 134 -4.73 6.22 22.08
N HIS A 135 -3.40 6.09 22.11
CA HIS A 135 -2.46 7.05 22.68
C HIS A 135 -1.47 7.44 21.58
N GLY A 136 -1.83 8.43 20.78
CA GLY A 136 -1.01 8.91 19.67
C GLY A 136 0.14 9.80 20.12
N ASN A 137 1.22 9.81 19.32
CA ASN A 137 2.25 10.83 19.44
C ASN A 137 1.71 12.16 18.87
N THR A 138 1.78 13.24 19.65
CA THR A 138 1.35 14.59 19.27
C THR A 138 2.52 15.50 18.87
N GLU A 139 3.73 14.97 18.79
CA GLU A 139 4.90 15.72 18.35
C GLU A 139 4.76 16.16 16.88
N GLU A 140 4.95 17.45 16.65
CA GLU A 140 5.05 17.99 15.29
C GLU A 140 6.37 17.51 14.66
N LYS A 141 6.27 16.96 13.44
CA LYS A 141 7.41 16.49 12.66
C LYS A 141 7.44 17.20 11.32
N GLU A 142 8.65 17.28 10.75
CA GLU A 142 8.88 17.85 9.43
C GLU A 142 9.00 16.78 8.34
N THR A 143 9.40 15.57 8.72
CA THR A 143 9.51 14.37 7.88
C THR A 143 9.12 13.14 8.70
N TYR A 144 8.81 12.03 8.04
CA TYR A 144 8.68 10.72 8.69
C TYR A 144 9.88 9.84 8.37
N THR A 145 10.20 8.83 9.18
CA THR A 145 11.06 7.72 8.74
C THR A 145 10.23 6.65 8.02
N LEU A 146 10.88 5.66 7.39
CA LEU A 146 10.15 4.53 6.79
C LEU A 146 9.40 3.71 7.86
N GLU A 147 9.95 3.56 9.06
CA GLU A 147 9.33 2.82 10.17
C GLU A 147 8.08 3.53 10.67
N GLU A 148 8.15 4.85 10.79
CA GLU A 148 7.00 5.68 11.14
C GLU A 148 5.93 5.63 10.07
N ALA A 149 6.32 5.68 8.79
CA ALA A 149 5.39 5.50 7.68
C ALA A 149 4.72 4.12 7.70
N LEU A 150 5.47 3.07 8.02
CA LEU A 150 4.93 1.72 8.17
C LEU A 150 3.95 1.63 9.35
N GLU A 151 4.28 2.20 10.52
CA GLU A 151 3.38 2.28 11.67
C GLU A 151 2.08 3.01 11.32
N ARG A 152 2.17 4.13 10.59
CA ARG A 152 1.01 4.90 10.11
C ARG A 152 0.15 4.11 9.12
N ASN A 153 0.77 3.31 8.24
CA ASN A 153 0.03 2.41 7.34
C ASN A 153 -0.60 1.22 8.09
N LYS A 154 0.05 0.69 9.13
CA LYS A 154 -0.56 -0.30 10.04
C LYS A 154 -1.80 0.27 10.73
N MET A 155 -1.76 1.54 11.15
CA MET A 155 -2.96 2.23 11.65
C MET A 155 -4.07 2.34 10.60
N CYS A 156 -3.73 2.60 9.34
CA CYS A 156 -4.71 2.58 8.25
C CYS A 156 -5.33 1.19 8.08
N LEU A 157 -4.52 0.13 8.14
CA LEU A 157 -4.97 -1.25 8.00
C LEU A 157 -5.94 -1.64 9.14
N LEU A 158 -5.57 -1.30 10.38
CA LEU A 158 -6.43 -1.52 11.55
C LEU A 158 -7.78 -0.81 11.41
N ASN A 159 -7.77 0.47 11.01
CA ASN A 159 -8.99 1.23 10.77
C ASN A 159 -9.83 0.62 9.64
N ALA A 160 -9.20 0.13 8.57
CA ALA A 160 -9.86 -0.56 7.47
C ALA A 160 -10.53 -1.87 7.91
N ILE A 161 -9.89 -2.63 8.81
CA ILE A 161 -10.48 -3.82 9.42
C ILE A 161 -11.68 -3.45 10.29
N VAL A 162 -11.51 -2.54 11.25
CA VAL A 162 -12.55 -2.13 12.21
C VAL A 162 -13.76 -1.51 11.53
N LYS A 163 -13.56 -0.75 10.44
CA LYS A 163 -14.67 -0.15 9.69
C LYS A 163 -15.30 -1.09 8.67
N HIS A 164 -14.87 -2.35 8.62
CA HIS A 164 -15.27 -3.34 7.62
C HIS A 164 -15.17 -2.78 6.19
N ALA A 165 -14.01 -2.21 5.88
CA ALA A 165 -13.72 -1.71 4.55
C ALA A 165 -13.72 -2.84 3.50
N LYS A 166 -13.87 -2.42 2.24
CA LYS A 166 -13.74 -3.27 1.06
C LYS A 166 -12.46 -4.10 1.09
N ALA A 167 -12.48 -5.30 0.52
CA ALA A 167 -11.31 -6.16 0.43
C ALA A 167 -10.19 -5.46 -0.37
N SER A 168 -10.55 -4.71 -1.41
CA SER A 168 -9.61 -3.92 -2.22
C SER A 168 -8.88 -2.85 -1.41
N GLU A 169 -9.56 -2.13 -0.51
CA GLU A 169 -8.93 -1.12 0.35
C GLU A 169 -7.89 -1.76 1.29
N LYS A 170 -8.25 -2.89 1.92
CA LYS A 170 -7.35 -3.64 2.81
C LYS A 170 -6.15 -4.20 2.04
N ALA A 171 -6.39 -4.79 0.88
CA ALA A 171 -5.36 -5.33 -0.01
C ALA A 171 -4.37 -4.24 -0.45
N TYR A 172 -4.88 -3.06 -0.80
CA TYR A 172 -4.07 -1.93 -1.21
C TYR A 172 -3.21 -1.39 -0.08
N ILE A 173 -3.72 -1.34 1.16
CA ILE A 173 -2.90 -0.96 2.32
C ILE A 173 -1.81 -2.01 2.57
N CYS A 174 -2.12 -3.31 2.49
CA CYS A 174 -1.10 -4.37 2.60
C CYS A 174 -0.01 -4.22 1.53
N LEU A 175 -0.39 -3.91 0.28
CA LEU A 175 0.57 -3.66 -0.80
C LEU A 175 1.52 -2.51 -0.46
N LYS A 176 0.98 -1.40 0.04
CA LYS A 176 1.75 -0.21 0.46
C LYS A 176 2.69 -0.52 1.62
N CYS A 177 2.25 -1.31 2.61
CA CYS A 177 3.13 -1.80 3.67
C CYS A 177 4.29 -2.64 3.12
N GLY A 178 4.00 -3.56 2.18
CA GLY A 178 5.02 -4.37 1.51
C GLY A 178 6.06 -3.50 0.80
N TRP A 179 5.61 -2.45 0.09
CA TRP A 179 6.52 -1.51 -0.56
C TRP A 179 7.36 -0.70 0.43
N LEU A 180 6.81 -0.26 1.57
CA LEU A 180 7.59 0.43 2.60
C LEU A 180 8.69 -0.47 3.19
N VAL A 181 8.37 -1.74 3.46
CA VAL A 181 9.37 -2.71 3.92
C VAL A 181 10.43 -2.99 2.84
N ARG A 182 10.03 -3.02 1.56
CA ARG A 182 10.97 -3.09 0.44
C ARG A 182 11.93 -1.89 0.43
N CYS A 183 11.42 -0.67 0.61
CA CYS A 183 12.26 0.53 0.70
C CYS A 183 13.27 0.43 1.86
N MET A 184 12.85 -0.04 3.05
CA MET A 184 13.77 -0.26 4.18
C MET A 184 14.87 -1.26 3.82
N ARG A 185 14.51 -2.34 3.11
CA ARG A 185 15.46 -3.36 2.67
C ARG A 185 16.44 -2.82 1.64
N GLU A 186 15.97 -1.95 0.74
CA GLU A 186 16.80 -1.28 -0.28
C GLU A 186 17.76 -0.26 0.35
N GLU A 187 17.32 0.51 1.35
CA GLU A 187 18.17 1.41 2.12
C GLU A 187 19.23 0.62 2.89
N LEU A 188 18.83 -0.42 3.63
CA LEU A 188 19.77 -1.26 4.38
C LEU A 188 20.81 -1.94 3.49
N LEU A 189 20.40 -2.42 2.29
CA LEU A 189 21.33 -3.03 1.34
C LEU A 189 22.40 -2.05 0.86
N LYS A 190 22.10 -0.74 0.81
CA LYS A 190 23.07 0.30 0.45
C LYS A 190 23.97 0.67 1.63
N GLU A 191 23.42 0.73 2.84
CA GLU A 191 24.12 1.22 4.03
C GLU A 191 24.94 0.14 4.74
N ALA A 192 24.40 -1.07 4.89
CA ALA A 192 25.01 -2.19 5.59
C ALA A 192 24.67 -3.53 4.88
N PRO A 193 25.19 -3.75 3.66
CA PRO A 193 24.95 -5.00 2.89
C PRO A 193 25.38 -6.28 3.61
N GLU A 194 26.27 -6.18 4.60
CA GLU A 194 26.71 -7.28 5.45
C GLU A 194 25.69 -7.73 6.49
N ASP A 195 24.65 -6.93 6.78
CA ASP A 195 23.58 -7.29 7.72
C ASP A 195 22.58 -8.26 7.07
N THR A 196 23.05 -9.48 6.81
CA THR A 196 22.29 -10.50 6.09
C THR A 196 21.06 -10.97 6.86
N GLU A 197 21.11 -10.96 8.19
CA GLU A 197 20.00 -11.37 9.04
C GLU A 197 18.85 -10.36 8.94
N ARG A 198 19.14 -9.06 9.11
CA ARG A 198 18.11 -8.02 9.00
C ARG A 198 17.55 -7.91 7.59
N LEU A 199 18.39 -8.05 6.55
CA LEU A 199 17.93 -8.11 5.16
C LEU A 199 16.95 -9.27 4.91
N LYS A 200 17.20 -10.43 5.54
CA LYS A 200 16.33 -11.60 5.45
C LYS A 200 15.01 -11.37 6.19
N GLU A 201 15.04 -10.81 7.40
CA GLU A 201 13.83 -10.45 8.15
C GLU A 201 12.93 -9.49 7.37
N LEU A 202 13.51 -8.41 6.81
CA LEU A 202 12.75 -7.45 5.99
C LEU A 202 12.16 -8.11 4.75
N LYS A 203 12.89 -9.04 4.13
CA LYS A 203 12.38 -9.79 2.97
C LYS A 203 11.21 -10.71 3.33
N GLU A 204 11.27 -11.37 4.48
CA GLU A 204 10.18 -12.22 4.99
C GLU A 204 8.95 -11.38 5.35
N GLN A 205 9.16 -10.23 6.00
CA GLN A 205 8.10 -9.27 6.32
C GLN A 205 7.46 -8.67 5.06
N GLU A 206 8.25 -8.27 4.07
CA GLU A 206 7.79 -7.82 2.76
C GLU A 206 6.88 -8.89 2.14
N LEU A 207 7.34 -10.14 2.12
CA LEU A 207 6.60 -11.27 1.54
C LEU A 207 5.28 -11.54 2.26
N GLU A 208 5.23 -11.39 3.59
CA GLU A 208 3.98 -11.53 4.34
C GLU A 208 2.94 -10.49 3.91
N TYR A 209 3.35 -9.22 3.78
CA TYR A 209 2.46 -8.16 3.29
C TYR A 209 1.99 -8.40 1.85
N LEU A 210 2.90 -8.79 0.95
CA LEU A 210 2.56 -9.06 -0.45
C LEU A 210 1.62 -10.25 -0.60
N LYS A 211 1.77 -11.30 0.23
CA LYS A 211 0.85 -12.43 0.27
C LYS A 211 -0.55 -12.00 0.68
N ASN A 212 -0.66 -11.17 1.72
CA ASN A 212 -1.95 -10.64 2.17
C ASN A 212 -2.57 -9.71 1.13
N ALA A 213 -1.77 -8.90 0.44
CA ALA A 213 -2.24 -8.08 -0.67
C ALA A 213 -2.78 -8.94 -1.82
N TYR A 214 -2.05 -9.98 -2.21
CA TYR A 214 -2.48 -10.94 -3.24
C TYR A 214 -3.83 -11.58 -2.90
N GLU A 215 -3.97 -12.15 -1.70
CA GLU A 215 -5.21 -12.78 -1.25
C GLU A 215 -6.38 -11.78 -1.26
N GLY A 216 -6.12 -10.54 -0.83
CA GLY A 216 -7.12 -9.48 -0.82
C GLY A 216 -7.56 -9.03 -2.20
N PHE A 217 -6.64 -8.85 -3.15
CA PHE A 217 -7.01 -8.50 -4.52
C PHE A 217 -7.71 -9.64 -5.25
N VAL A 218 -7.33 -10.89 -5.00
CA VAL A 218 -8.07 -12.06 -5.50
C VAL A 218 -9.50 -12.06 -4.97
N ASN A 219 -9.68 -11.84 -3.66
CA ASN A 219 -11.01 -11.75 -3.06
C ASN A 219 -11.82 -10.55 -3.60
N ALA A 220 -11.20 -9.37 -3.66
CA ALA A 220 -11.84 -8.17 -4.19
C ALA A 220 -12.30 -8.38 -5.63
N ARG A 221 -11.48 -9.01 -6.48
CA ARG A 221 -11.85 -9.35 -7.86
C ARG A 221 -13.06 -10.28 -7.96
N MET A 222 -13.28 -11.13 -6.95
CA MET A 222 -14.41 -12.06 -6.92
C MET A 222 -15.69 -11.45 -6.34
N THR A 223 -15.55 -10.50 -5.41
CA THR A 223 -16.67 -9.98 -4.60
C THR A 223 -17.07 -8.54 -4.92
N GLU A 224 -16.14 -7.76 -5.47
CA GLU A 224 -16.32 -6.35 -5.82
C GLU A 224 -16.43 -6.24 -7.35
N SER A 225 -17.61 -5.90 -7.86
CA SER A 225 -17.83 -5.71 -9.30
C SER A 225 -17.44 -4.32 -9.79
N SER A 226 -16.99 -3.44 -8.88
CA SER A 226 -16.82 -2.02 -9.14
C SER A 226 -15.40 -1.67 -9.57
N TYR A 227 -15.29 -1.04 -10.75
CA TYR A 227 -14.06 -0.43 -11.24
C TYR A 227 -14.28 1.06 -11.51
N PRO A 228 -13.27 1.93 -11.28
CA PRO A 228 -11.88 1.59 -10.94
C PRO A 228 -11.69 1.14 -9.47
N MET A 229 -11.05 -0.01 -9.27
CA MET A 229 -10.72 -0.58 -7.97
C MET A 229 -9.40 0.01 -7.48
N CYS A 230 -9.40 0.74 -6.37
CA CYS A 230 -8.21 1.46 -5.90
C CYS A 230 -7.59 2.35 -7.01
N GLY A 231 -8.42 2.96 -7.84
CA GLY A 231 -7.95 3.80 -8.96
C GLY A 231 -7.34 3.02 -10.13
N MET A 232 -7.44 1.69 -10.14
CA MET A 232 -6.96 0.81 -11.21
C MET A 232 -8.14 0.23 -11.99
N ASP A 233 -8.01 0.14 -13.31
CA ASP A 233 -8.93 -0.63 -14.14
C ASP A 233 -8.74 -2.15 -13.93
N GLU A 234 -9.71 -2.93 -14.41
CA GLU A 234 -9.73 -4.40 -14.26
C GLU A 234 -8.44 -5.06 -14.77
N MET A 235 -7.93 -4.64 -15.92
CA MET A 235 -6.74 -5.25 -16.51
C MET A 235 -5.46 -4.88 -15.75
N THR A 236 -5.45 -3.71 -15.14
CA THR A 236 -4.36 -3.27 -14.24
C THR A 236 -4.38 -4.05 -12.93
N VAL A 237 -5.56 -4.34 -12.37
CA VAL A 237 -5.69 -5.23 -11.21
C VAL A 237 -5.26 -6.66 -11.57
N ASP A 238 -5.67 -7.17 -12.73
CA ASP A 238 -5.24 -8.50 -13.19
C ASP A 238 -3.72 -8.60 -13.33
N TYR A 239 -3.09 -7.55 -13.88
CA TYR A 239 -1.64 -7.47 -13.98
C TYR A 239 -0.98 -7.45 -12.60
N LEU A 240 -1.51 -6.65 -11.66
CA LEU A 240 -1.01 -6.58 -10.29
C LEU A 240 -1.12 -7.93 -9.58
N VAL A 241 -2.26 -8.63 -9.69
CA VAL A 241 -2.43 -9.96 -9.09
C VAL A 241 -1.45 -10.96 -9.70
N ALA A 242 -1.18 -10.88 -11.01
CA ALA A 242 -0.16 -11.70 -11.66
C ALA A 242 1.26 -11.38 -11.15
N ALA A 243 1.59 -10.10 -10.96
CA ALA A 243 2.86 -9.65 -10.39
C ALA A 243 3.07 -10.21 -8.98
N LEU A 244 2.07 -10.03 -8.11
CA LEU A 244 2.11 -10.52 -6.72
C LEU A 244 2.16 -12.05 -6.68
N ALA A 245 1.46 -12.75 -7.58
CA ALA A 245 1.55 -14.20 -7.72
C ALA A 245 2.98 -14.64 -8.05
N MET A 246 3.72 -13.91 -8.88
CA MET A 246 5.14 -14.19 -9.13
C MET A 246 6.00 -13.98 -7.89
N ASP A 247 5.77 -12.89 -7.15
CA ASP A 247 6.53 -12.56 -5.93
C ASP A 247 6.40 -13.65 -4.86
N ILE A 248 5.20 -14.21 -4.71
CA ILE A 248 4.92 -15.30 -3.75
C ILE A 248 5.16 -16.71 -4.32
N GLY A 249 5.69 -16.82 -5.55
CA GLY A 249 6.05 -18.10 -6.17
C GLY A 249 4.90 -18.91 -6.77
N GLN A 250 3.69 -18.34 -6.90
CA GLN A 250 2.54 -18.95 -7.57
C GLN A 250 2.61 -18.77 -9.11
N TYR A 251 3.64 -19.35 -9.72
CA TYR A 251 3.93 -19.18 -11.15
C TYR A 251 2.85 -19.71 -12.10
N ASP A 252 2.13 -20.77 -11.72
CA ASP A 252 1.02 -21.30 -12.50
C ASP A 252 -0.13 -20.29 -12.60
N VAL A 253 -0.41 -19.58 -11.50
CA VAL A 253 -1.43 -18.54 -11.47
C VAL A 253 -0.97 -17.35 -12.31
N ALA A 254 0.25 -16.88 -12.09
CA ALA A 254 0.83 -15.79 -12.87
C ALA A 254 0.78 -16.08 -14.38
N THR A 255 1.17 -17.28 -14.81
CA THR A 255 1.14 -17.70 -16.22
C THR A 255 -0.26 -17.57 -16.83
N LYS A 256 -1.29 -18.05 -16.12
CA LYS A 256 -2.68 -17.99 -16.59
C LYS A 256 -3.17 -16.55 -16.69
N MET A 257 -2.88 -15.73 -15.69
CA MET A 257 -3.30 -14.32 -15.66
C MET A 257 -2.62 -13.49 -16.74
N ILE A 258 -1.30 -13.67 -16.94
CA ILE A 258 -0.55 -13.02 -18.02
C ILE A 258 -1.14 -13.39 -19.38
N ALA A 259 -1.44 -14.67 -19.62
CA ALA A 259 -2.05 -15.12 -20.87
C ALA A 259 -3.45 -14.49 -21.09
N ALA A 260 -4.25 -14.38 -20.04
CA ALA A 260 -5.56 -13.73 -20.09
C ALA A 260 -5.45 -12.25 -20.47
N ILE A 261 -4.50 -11.50 -19.87
CA ILE A 261 -4.27 -10.08 -20.19
C ILE A 261 -3.85 -9.89 -21.65
N LEU A 262 -2.93 -10.72 -22.14
CA LEU A 262 -2.40 -10.60 -23.51
C LEU A 262 -3.48 -10.85 -24.58
N THR A 263 -4.39 -11.78 -24.31
CA THR A 263 -5.49 -12.15 -25.20
C THR A 263 -6.74 -11.29 -25.03
N SER A 264 -6.89 -10.59 -23.90
CA SER A 264 -8.02 -9.70 -23.62
C SER A 264 -8.13 -8.56 -24.63
N THR A 265 -9.35 -8.28 -25.10
CA THR A 265 -9.66 -7.11 -25.94
C THR A 265 -9.79 -5.82 -25.13
N SER A 266 -10.06 -5.92 -23.83
CA SER A 266 -10.18 -4.79 -22.90
C SER A 266 -8.83 -4.27 -22.41
N ALA A 267 -7.76 -5.04 -22.57
CA ALA A 267 -6.41 -4.66 -22.15
C ALA A 267 -5.78 -3.62 -23.09
N THR A 268 -5.35 -2.51 -22.52
CA THR A 268 -4.65 -1.44 -23.24
C THR A 268 -3.30 -1.91 -23.79
N PRO A 269 -2.75 -1.27 -24.84
CA PRO A 269 -1.41 -1.59 -25.33
C PRO A 269 -0.35 -1.53 -24.23
N ARG A 270 -0.42 -0.50 -23.36
CA ARG A 270 0.51 -0.30 -22.23
C ARG A 270 0.52 -1.48 -21.26
N ILE A 271 -0.65 -2.00 -20.87
CA ILE A 271 -0.71 -3.13 -19.94
C ILE A 271 -0.29 -4.45 -20.61
N LYS A 272 -0.57 -4.61 -21.92
CA LYS A 272 -0.09 -5.76 -22.69
C LYS A 272 1.42 -5.76 -22.84
N ASP A 273 2.04 -4.61 -23.05
CA ASP A 273 3.50 -4.50 -23.12
C ASP A 273 4.13 -4.94 -21.80
N LYS A 274 3.65 -4.40 -20.67
CA LYS A 274 4.06 -4.85 -19.33
C LYS A 274 3.85 -6.34 -19.09
N ALA A 275 2.73 -6.90 -19.56
CA ALA A 275 2.45 -8.33 -19.43
C ALA A 275 3.40 -9.20 -20.28
N ARG A 276 3.90 -8.70 -21.42
CA ARG A 276 4.94 -9.39 -22.20
C ARG A 276 6.27 -9.37 -21.47
N ASP A 277 6.68 -8.23 -20.93
CA ASP A 277 7.91 -8.11 -20.13
C ASP A 277 7.88 -9.08 -18.94
N MET A 278 6.76 -9.08 -18.20
CA MET A 278 6.53 -10.00 -17.08
C MET A 278 6.55 -11.48 -17.51
N LYS A 279 6.03 -11.80 -18.70
CA LYS A 279 6.09 -13.16 -19.25
C LYS A 279 7.54 -13.61 -19.47
N ASP A 280 8.37 -12.74 -20.03
CA ASP A 280 9.76 -13.05 -20.32
C ASP A 280 10.56 -13.24 -19.02
N GLU A 281 10.33 -12.39 -18.02
CA GLU A 281 10.86 -12.57 -16.66
C GLU A 281 10.44 -13.92 -16.05
N LEU A 282 9.15 -14.27 -16.16
CA LEU A 282 8.62 -15.52 -15.62
C LEU A 282 9.26 -16.75 -16.28
N ILE A 283 9.45 -16.72 -17.60
CA ILE A 283 10.12 -17.80 -18.33
C ILE A 283 11.57 -17.95 -17.86
N ALA A 284 12.28 -16.84 -17.67
CA ALA A 284 13.65 -16.87 -17.14
C ALA A 284 13.69 -17.49 -15.74
N LEU A 285 12.81 -17.06 -14.83
CA LEU A 285 12.71 -17.59 -13.47
C LEU A 285 12.40 -19.10 -13.43
N ILE A 286 11.47 -19.57 -14.28
CA ILE A 286 11.14 -21.00 -14.37
C ILE A 286 12.35 -21.80 -14.87
N ARG A 287 13.05 -21.31 -15.90
CA ARG A 287 14.25 -21.98 -16.43
C ARG A 287 15.37 -22.09 -15.38
N GLU A 288 15.62 -21.02 -14.63
CA GLU A 288 16.62 -21.03 -13.56
C GLU A 288 16.28 -22.02 -12.45
N LYS A 289 14.99 -22.17 -12.12
CA LYS A 289 14.53 -23.14 -11.10
C LYS A 289 14.58 -24.58 -11.59
N THR A 290 14.29 -24.85 -12.86
CA THR A 290 14.38 -26.20 -13.43
C THR A 290 15.83 -26.63 -13.69
N ALA A 291 16.76 -25.68 -13.80
CA ALA A 291 18.19 -25.94 -14.00
C ALA A 291 18.98 -26.19 -12.69
N LYS A 292 18.38 -25.93 -11.52
CA LYS A 292 18.94 -26.21 -10.19
C LYS A 292 18.38 -27.51 -9.63
#